data_AF-A0A6B3N350-F1
#
_entry.id   AF-A0A6B3N350-F1
#
_cell.length_a   1.000
_cell.length_b   1.000
_cell.length_c   1.000
_cell.angle_alpha   90.00
_cell.angle_beta   90.00
_cell.angle_gamma   90.00
#
_symmetry.space_group_name_H-M   'P 1'
#
loop_
_entity.id
_entity.type
_entity.pdbx_description
1 polymer ?
#
loop_
_entity_poly.entity_id
_entity_poly.type
_entity_poly.pdbx_seq_one_letter_code
_entity_poly.pdbx_strand_id
1 'polypeptide(L)'
;MYAFVLDKNLKPLDPCHPARARKLLNNGRARVFKRYPFTIVLLDRTVEDSVTHPHRLKIDPGSKVTGMAVVQEQSYRVTHALEIEHRTEQIKKALDSRRALRRGRRNRKLRYRKRRFLNRIRPEGWL
;
A
#
# COMPACT_ATOMS: atom_id res chain seq x y z
N MET A 1 3.88 18.49 -4.20
CA MET A 1 4.38 17.29 -3.51
C MET A 1 5.83 17.53 -3.12
N TYR A 2 6.23 17.28 -1.87
CA TYR A 2 7.63 17.39 -1.47
C TYR A 2 8.45 16.22 -2.04
N ALA A 3 9.77 16.26 -1.89
CA ALA A 3 10.64 15.11 -2.11
C ALA A 3 11.09 14.58 -0.75
N PHE A 4 11.03 13.27 -0.56
CA PHE A 4 11.65 12.64 0.61
C PHE A 4 13.18 12.76 0.50
N VAL A 5 13.83 12.94 1.63
CA VAL A 5 15.28 13.13 1.70
C VAL A 5 15.86 12.13 2.69
N LEU A 6 16.93 11.46 2.29
CA LEU A 6 17.76 10.63 3.16
C LEU A 6 19.14 11.28 3.30
N ASP A 7 19.79 11.06 4.43
CA ASP A 7 21.18 11.42 4.64
C ASP A 7 22.14 10.39 3.98
N LYS A 8 23.46 10.63 4.06
CA LYS A 8 24.46 9.72 3.45
C LYS A 8 24.44 8.29 4.02
N ASN A 9 23.87 8.10 5.22
CA ASN A 9 23.74 6.83 5.92
C ASN A 9 22.32 6.23 5.76
N LEU A 10 21.52 6.75 4.83
CA LEU A 10 20.14 6.34 4.58
C LEU A 10 19.17 6.58 5.75
N LYS A 11 19.52 7.47 6.68
CA LYS A 11 18.61 7.91 7.73
C LYS A 11 17.67 9.00 7.20
N PRO A 12 16.39 9.03 7.61
CA PRO A 12 15.43 10.03 7.16
C PRO A 12 15.81 11.46 7.57
N LEU A 13 15.69 12.38 6.62
CA LEU A 13 15.75 13.83 6.84
C LEU A 13 14.38 14.45 6.52
N ASP A 14 14.25 15.73 6.86
CA ASP A 14 13.07 16.51 6.51
C ASP A 14 12.83 16.55 5.00
N PRO A 15 11.59 16.30 4.54
CA PRO A 15 11.24 16.46 3.14
C PRO A 15 11.52 17.88 2.65
N CYS A 16 11.98 18.00 1.41
CA CYS A 16 12.28 19.30 0.82
C CYS A 16 11.37 19.62 -0.36
N HIS A 17 11.21 20.92 -0.65
CA HIS A 17 10.46 21.35 -1.82
C HIS A 17 11.14 20.85 -3.11
N PRO A 18 10.41 20.44 -4.17
CA PRO A 18 11.00 19.89 -5.39
C PRO A 18 12.06 20.78 -6.04
N ALA A 19 11.90 22.10 -5.95
CA ALA A 19 12.89 23.06 -6.44
C ALA A 19 14.25 22.91 -5.72
N ARG A 20 14.23 22.65 -4.40
CA ARG A 20 15.44 22.39 -3.62
C ARG A 20 16.04 21.03 -3.96
N ALA A 21 15.21 20.00 -4.10
CA ALA A 21 15.66 18.68 -4.55
C ALA A 21 16.38 18.75 -5.90
N ARG A 22 15.82 19.48 -6.87
CA ARG A 22 16.41 19.68 -8.19
C ARG A 22 17.74 20.42 -8.12
N LYS A 23 17.84 21.49 -7.32
CA LYS A 23 19.12 22.20 -7.09
C LYS A 23 20.18 21.28 -6.51
N LEU A 24 19.83 20.44 -5.52
CA LEU A 24 20.76 19.49 -4.91
C LEU A 24 21.24 18.43 -5.91
N LEU A 25 20.35 17.92 -6.76
CA LEU A 25 20.69 16.97 -7.82
C LEU A 25 21.59 17.61 -8.89
N ASN A 26 21.24 18.79 -9.39
CA ASN A 26 22.01 19.51 -10.41
C ASN A 26 23.41 19.88 -9.92
N ASN A 27 23.55 20.20 -8.63
CA ASN A 27 24.84 20.52 -8.02
C ASN A 27 25.64 19.28 -7.62
N GLY A 28 25.18 18.06 -7.93
CA GLY A 28 25.88 16.81 -7.60
C GLY A 28 25.92 16.47 -6.10
N ARG A 29 25.18 17.20 -5.26
CA ARG A 29 25.15 17.00 -3.79
C ARG A 29 24.18 15.90 -3.35
N ALA A 30 23.30 15.48 -4.24
CA ALA A 30 22.34 14.43 -3.98
C ALA A 30 22.25 13.45 -5.16
N ARG A 31 21.74 12.26 -4.90
CA ARG A 31 21.38 11.26 -5.92
C ARG A 31 19.94 10.82 -5.76
N VAL A 32 19.32 10.37 -6.84
CA VAL A 32 17.99 9.75 -6.77
C VAL A 32 18.13 8.37 -6.13
N PHE A 33 17.39 8.15 -5.03
CA PHE A 33 17.32 6.88 -4.33
C PHE A 33 16.12 6.04 -4.80
N LYS A 34 14.95 6.68 -4.94
CA LYS A 34 13.71 6.02 -5.39
C LYS A 34 12.89 6.98 -6.25
N ARG A 35 12.24 6.46 -7.30
CA ARG A 35 11.37 7.27 -8.18
C ARG A 35 9.95 7.46 -7.62
N TYR A 36 9.40 6.45 -6.93
CA TYR A 36 8.08 6.54 -6.31
C TYR A 36 8.00 5.82 -4.95
N PRO A 37 7.63 6.54 -3.86
CA PRO A 37 7.58 8.00 -3.81
C PRO A 37 8.98 8.59 -4.12
N PHE A 38 9.02 9.81 -4.68
CA PHE A 38 10.29 10.40 -5.11
C PHE A 38 11.16 10.70 -3.90
N THR A 39 12.35 10.10 -3.88
CA THR A 39 13.28 10.17 -2.75
C THR A 39 14.69 10.43 -3.26
N ILE A 40 15.35 11.42 -2.66
CA ILE A 40 16.77 11.71 -2.89
C ILE A 40 17.60 11.34 -1.65
N VAL A 41 18.86 11.02 -1.87
CA VAL A 41 19.86 10.81 -0.82
C VAL A 41 20.92 11.91 -0.93
N LEU A 42 21.25 12.58 0.18
CA LEU A 42 22.34 13.55 0.25
C LEU A 42 23.66 12.81 0.39
N LEU A 43 24.72 13.34 -0.24
CA LEU A 43 26.05 12.71 -0.20
C LEU A 43 26.99 13.34 0.84
N ASP A 44 26.67 14.55 1.29
CA ASP A 44 27.59 15.44 2.00
C ASP A 44 27.16 15.75 3.44
N ARG A 45 26.05 15.18 3.93
CA ARG A 45 25.49 15.47 5.25
C ARG A 45 24.95 14.23 5.94
N THR A 46 24.91 14.29 7.27
CA THR A 46 24.19 13.33 8.12
C THR A 46 22.99 13.97 8.82
N VAL A 47 22.17 13.15 9.46
CA VAL A 47 21.10 13.59 10.37
C VAL A 47 21.64 14.44 11.51
N GLU A 48 22.79 14.10 12.07
CA GLU A 48 23.40 14.84 13.19
C GLU A 48 23.79 16.28 12.79
N ASP A 49 24.15 16.50 11.52
CA ASP A 49 24.46 17.83 10.95
C ASP A 49 23.21 18.61 10.47
N SER A 50 22.02 18.07 10.71
CA SER A 50 20.78 18.54 10.10
C SER A 50 19.68 18.78 11.13
N VAL A 51 18.91 19.85 10.92
CA VAL A 51 17.68 20.08 11.68
C VAL A 51 16.57 19.24 11.05
N THR A 52 15.94 18.38 11.84
CA THR A 52 14.77 17.59 11.46
C THR A 52 13.61 17.90 12.40
N HIS A 53 12.39 17.71 11.91
CA HIS A 53 11.17 17.98 12.66
C HIS A 53 10.31 16.72 12.74
N PRO A 54 9.51 16.55 13.80
CA PRO A 54 8.58 15.44 13.92
C PRO A 54 7.52 15.46 12.81
N HIS A 55 7.23 14.29 12.27
CA HIS A 55 6.19 14.09 11.26
C HIS A 55 5.21 13.02 11.74
N ARG A 56 3.92 13.26 11.50
CA ARG A 56 2.83 12.33 11.80
C ARG A 56 2.28 11.75 10.50
N LEU A 57 2.11 10.43 10.49
CA LEU A 57 1.40 9.71 9.44
C LEU A 57 -0.09 9.61 9.81
N LYS A 58 -0.96 10.11 8.92
CA LYS A 58 -2.40 9.90 8.99
C LYS A 58 -2.80 8.88 7.93
N ILE A 59 -3.60 7.90 8.32
CA ILE A 59 -4.06 6.82 7.44
C ILE A 59 -5.59 6.81 7.48
N ASP A 60 -6.20 6.87 6.30
CA ASP A 60 -7.64 6.79 6.10
C ASP A 60 -7.99 5.54 5.27
N PRO A 61 -8.35 4.43 5.94
CA PRO A 61 -8.59 3.15 5.26
C PRO A 61 -9.97 3.11 4.61
N GLY A 62 -10.00 2.89 3.29
CA GLY A 62 -11.23 2.63 2.53
C GLY A 62 -11.28 1.22 1.95
N SER A 63 -12.47 0.81 1.49
CA SER A 63 -12.68 -0.54 0.91
C SER A 63 -11.94 -0.77 -0.41
N LYS A 64 -11.71 0.31 -1.17
CA LYS A 64 -11.04 0.31 -2.48
C LYS A 64 -9.71 1.05 -2.48
N VAL A 65 -9.58 2.11 -1.69
CA VAL A 65 -8.40 2.96 -1.62
C VAL A 65 -8.10 3.27 -0.16
N THR A 66 -6.84 3.25 0.24
CA THR A 66 -6.38 3.82 1.52
C THR A 66 -5.65 5.12 1.23
N GLY A 67 -6.14 6.23 1.80
CA GLY A 67 -5.47 7.52 1.77
C GLY A 67 -4.41 7.60 2.87
N MET A 68 -3.28 8.21 2.56
CA MET A 68 -2.19 8.44 3.52
C MET A 68 -1.69 9.88 3.38
N ALA A 69 -1.49 10.55 4.51
CA ALA A 69 -0.91 11.90 4.55
C ALA A 69 0.21 11.98 5.57
N VAL A 70 1.33 12.60 5.17
CA VAL A 70 2.45 12.90 6.06
C VAL A 70 2.38 14.38 6.41
N VAL A 71 2.28 14.68 7.70
CA VAL A 71 2.09 16.04 8.22
C VAL A 71 3.24 16.38 9.16
N GLN A 72 3.87 17.53 8.99
CA GLN A 72 4.84 18.03 9.96
C GLN A 72 4.10 18.54 11.20
N GLU A 73 4.50 18.14 12.40
CA GLU A 73 3.70 18.40 13.61
C GLU A 73 3.66 19.87 14.03
N GLN A 74 4.77 20.60 13.88
CA GLN A 74 4.87 21.99 14.34
C GLN A 74 4.16 22.98 13.42
N SER A 75 4.28 22.78 12.11
CA SER A 75 3.72 23.70 11.10
C SER A 75 2.34 23.26 10.60
N TYR A 76 1.89 22.04 10.97
CA TYR A 76 0.70 21.37 10.45
C TYR A 76 0.64 21.25 8.93
N ARG A 77 1.78 21.42 8.24
CA ARG A 77 1.86 21.35 6.78
C ARG A 77 1.86 19.91 6.31
N VAL A 78 1.04 19.61 5.31
CA VAL A 78 1.07 18.33 4.59
C VAL A 78 2.25 18.33 3.63
N THR A 79 3.22 17.45 3.85
CA THR A 79 4.39 17.31 2.95
C THR A 79 4.07 16.38 1.79
N HIS A 80 3.32 15.31 2.08
CA HIS A 80 2.92 14.28 1.13
C HIS A 80 1.50 13.82 1.36
N ALA A 81 0.80 13.57 0.25
CA ALA A 81 -0.45 12.83 0.20
C ALA A 81 -0.26 11.68 -0.80
N LEU A 82 -0.66 10.48 -0.41
CA LEU A 82 -0.47 9.24 -1.14
C LEU A 82 -1.77 8.45 -1.08
N GLU A 83 -2.06 7.68 -2.13
CA GLU A 83 -3.19 6.77 -2.17
C GLU A 83 -2.69 5.37 -2.52
N ILE A 84 -3.21 4.37 -1.81
CA ILE A 84 -2.97 2.96 -2.09
C ILE A 84 -4.26 2.36 -2.65
N GLU A 85 -4.25 1.99 -3.92
CA GLU A 85 -5.35 1.25 -4.53
C GLU A 85 -5.32 -0.23 -4.11
N HIS A 86 -6.44 -0.73 -3.60
CA HIS A 86 -6.59 -2.10 -3.17
C HIS A 86 -7.09 -3.00 -4.29
N ARG A 87 -6.58 -4.23 -4.32
CA ARG A 87 -7.00 -5.27 -5.26
C ARG A 87 -8.17 -6.12 -4.72
N THR A 88 -8.80 -5.70 -3.63
CA THR A 88 -9.83 -6.45 -2.91
C THR A 88 -10.97 -6.88 -3.83
N GLU A 89 -11.44 -5.98 -4.71
CA GLU A 89 -12.52 -6.30 -5.65
C GLU A 89 -12.11 -7.38 -6.66
N GLN A 90 -10.90 -7.28 -7.22
CA GLN A 90 -10.36 -8.26 -8.16
C GLN A 90 -10.22 -9.64 -7.51
N ILE A 91 -9.69 -9.68 -6.29
CA ILE A 91 -9.50 -10.91 -5.51
C ILE A 91 -10.86 -11.53 -5.18
N LYS A 92 -11.81 -10.74 -4.70
CA LYS A 92 -13.18 -11.20 -4.41
C LYS A 92 -13.83 -11.82 -5.64
N LYS A 93 -13.79 -11.13 -6.79
CA LYS A 93 -14.30 -11.64 -8.08
C LYS A 93 -13.65 -12.97 -8.46
N ALA A 94 -12.34 -13.11 -8.31
CA ALA A 94 -11.62 -14.36 -8.59
C ALA A 94 -12.04 -15.50 -7.65
N LEU A 95 -12.22 -15.22 -6.36
CA LEU A 95 -12.69 -16.20 -5.37
C LEU A 95 -14.12 -16.64 -5.64
N ASP A 96 -15.01 -15.71 -5.99
CA ASP A 96 -16.41 -15.99 -6.33
C ASP A 96 -16.53 -16.83 -7.60
N SER A 97 -15.75 -16.51 -8.63
CA SER A 97 -15.66 -17.32 -9.85
C SER A 97 -15.18 -18.75 -9.55
N ARG A 98 -14.09 -18.89 -8.77
CA ARG A 98 -13.58 -20.21 -8.33
C ARG A 98 -14.65 -21.00 -7.57
N ARG A 99 -15.39 -20.35 -6.67
CA ARG A 99 -16.49 -20.94 -5.90
C ARG A 99 -17.62 -21.42 -6.81
N ALA A 100 -18.05 -20.59 -7.76
CA ALA A 100 -19.12 -20.90 -8.71
C ALA A 100 -18.75 -22.11 -9.59
N LEU A 101 -17.55 -22.13 -10.16
CA LEU A 101 -17.05 -23.24 -10.97
C LEU A 101 -17.00 -24.55 -10.17
N ARG A 102 -16.54 -24.51 -8.91
CA ARG A 102 -16.53 -25.67 -8.01
C ARG A 102 -17.94 -26.20 -7.72
N ARG A 103 -18.90 -25.30 -7.46
CA ARG A 103 -20.32 -25.67 -7.27
C ARG A 103 -20.89 -26.31 -8.54
N GLY A 104 -20.61 -25.73 -9.71
CA GLY A 104 -21.03 -26.25 -11.01
C GLY A 104 -20.49 -27.66 -11.27
N ARG A 105 -19.21 -27.93 -11.00
CA ARG A 105 -18.64 -29.29 -11.12
C ARG A 105 -19.33 -30.28 -10.17
N ARG A 106 -19.62 -29.89 -8.93
CA ARG A 106 -20.27 -30.75 -7.94
C ARG A 106 -21.75 -31.02 -8.20
N ASN A 107 -22.46 -30.12 -8.88
CA ASN A 107 -23.91 -30.22 -9.10
C ASN A 107 -24.29 -30.66 -10.52
N ARG A 108 -23.61 -30.16 -11.56
CA ARG A 108 -23.99 -30.34 -12.98
C ARG A 108 -23.22 -31.45 -13.69
N LYS A 109 -21.94 -31.66 -13.33
CA LYS A 109 -21.07 -32.66 -13.98
C LYS A 109 -20.95 -33.91 -13.10
N LEU A 110 -22.07 -34.62 -12.96
CA LEU A 110 -22.23 -35.79 -12.08
C LEU A 110 -21.74 -37.11 -12.71
N ARG A 111 -20.63 -37.13 -13.47
CA ARG A 111 -20.18 -38.35 -14.18
C ARG A 111 -19.93 -39.53 -13.24
N TYR A 112 -19.40 -39.27 -12.05
CA TYR A 112 -19.05 -40.28 -11.03
C TYR A 112 -19.70 -40.02 -9.66
N ARG A 113 -20.58 -39.02 -9.55
CA ARG A 113 -21.18 -38.62 -8.27
C ARG A 113 -22.69 -38.48 -8.43
N LYS A 114 -23.47 -39.49 -8.04
CA LYS A 114 -24.94 -39.39 -8.08
C LYS A 114 -25.45 -38.20 -7.25
N ARG A 115 -26.53 -37.56 -7.69
CA ARG A 115 -27.17 -36.40 -7.04
C ARG A 115 -27.58 -36.79 -5.61
N ARG A 116 -27.08 -36.08 -4.58
CA ARG A 116 -27.21 -36.48 -3.16
C ARG A 116 -28.44 -35.92 -2.44
N PHE A 117 -29.59 -35.79 -3.11
CA PHE A 117 -30.79 -35.24 -2.43
C PHE A 117 -31.35 -36.17 -1.37
N LEU A 118 -31.25 -37.47 -1.61
CA LEU A 118 -31.71 -38.52 -0.70
C LEU A 118 -30.54 -39.23 0.03
N ASN A 119 -29.28 -38.93 -0.35
CA ASN A 119 -28.08 -39.64 0.13
C ASN A 119 -27.27 -38.84 1.16
N ARG A 120 -27.90 -37.92 1.89
CA ARG A 120 -27.32 -37.38 3.12
C ARG A 120 -27.97 -38.12 4.28
N ILE A 121 -27.16 -38.83 5.06
CA ILE A 121 -27.60 -39.40 6.33
C ILE A 121 -28.13 -38.24 7.17
N ARG A 122 -29.41 -38.33 7.56
CA ARG A 122 -30.03 -37.44 8.53
C ARG A 122 -30.07 -38.19 9.85
N PRO A 123 -29.78 -37.54 10.99
CA PRO A 123 -30.02 -38.14 12.29
C PRO A 123 -31.49 -38.55 12.41
N GLU A 124 -31.74 -39.60 13.20
CA GLU A 124 -33.10 -39.97 13.57
C GLU A 124 -33.76 -38.78 14.32
N GLY A 125 -35.00 -38.43 13.95
CA GLY A 125 -35.72 -37.27 14.51
C GLY A 125 -35.40 -35.89 13.91
N TRP A 126 -34.92 -35.81 12.67
CA TRP A 126 -34.54 -34.51 12.06
C TRP A 126 -35.71 -33.56 11.72
N LEU A 127 -36.95 -34.06 11.74
CA LEU A 127 -38.20 -33.32 11.56
C LEU A 127 -39.03 -33.41 12.84
#